data_AF-A0A0C3B881-F1
#
_entry.id   AF-A0A0C3B881-F1
#
_cell.length_a   1.000
_cell.length_b   1.000
_cell.length_c   1.000
_cell.angle_alpha   90.00
_cell.angle_beta   90.00
_cell.angle_gamma   90.00
#
_symmetry.space_group_name_H-M   'P 1'
#
loop_
_entity.id
_entity.type
_entity.pdbx_description
1 polymer ?
#
loop_
_entity_poly.entity_id
_entity_poly.type
_entity_poly.pdbx_seq_one_letter_code
_entity_poly.pdbx_strand_id
1 'polypeptide(L)' 'LSCILYNIAIEPLFESIRKSELNGIPIHDKSENALVSAYADDTIIYLGPNDDPKTLQRCLETFCKA' A
#
# COMPACT_ATOMS: atom_id res chain seq x y z
N LEU A 1 -16.87 -5.87 15.73
CA LEU A 1 -15.58 -6.59 15.80
C LEU A 1 -14.98 -6.88 14.41
N SER A 2 -15.79 -7.17 13.38
CA SER A 2 -15.31 -7.51 12.03
C SER A 2 -14.44 -6.44 11.38
N CYS A 3 -14.81 -5.15 11.44
CA CYS A 3 -14.04 -4.08 10.78
C CYS A 3 -12.64 -3.88 11.37
N ILE A 4 -12.51 -4.04 12.69
CA ILE A 4 -11.20 -3.96 13.35
C ILE A 4 -10.33 -5.15 12.97
N LEU A 5 -10.91 -6.37 12.93
CA LEU A 5 -10.20 -7.57 12.51
C LEU A 5 -9.73 -7.47 11.05
N TYR A 6 -10.55 -6.88 10.17
CA TYR A 6 -10.15 -6.60 8.79
C TYR A 6 -8.95 -5.65 8.73
N ASN A 7 -9.00 -4.51 9.44
CA ASN A 7 -7.89 -3.55 9.48
C ASN A 7 -6.59 -4.18 9.98
N ILE A 8 -6.67 -5.06 11.00
CA ILE A 8 -5.50 -5.79 11.50
C ILE A 8 -5.00 -6.81 10.46
N ALA A 9 -5.90 -7.51 9.78
CA ALA A 9 -5.53 -8.53 8.79
C ALA A 9 -4.87 -7.94 7.54
N ILE A 10 -5.28 -6.73 7.11
CA ILE A 10 -4.74 -6.08 5.91
C ILE A 10 -3.46 -5.26 6.17
N GLU A 11 -3.19 -4.86 7.42
CA GLU A 11 -2.01 -4.07 7.76
C GLU A 11 -0.67 -4.66 7.27
N PRO A 12 -0.42 -5.99 7.28
CA PRO A 12 0.80 -6.57 6.71
C PRO A 12 1.00 -6.28 5.22
N LEU A 13 -0.08 -6.16 4.44
CA LEU A 13 0.00 -5.74 3.04
C LEU A 13 0.52 -4.31 2.94
N PHE A 14 -0.02 -3.39 3.74
CA PHE A 14 0.40 -1.99 3.74
C PHE A 14 1.84 -1.81 4.21
N GLU A 15 2.25 -2.58 5.21
CA GLU A 15 3.64 -2.61 5.66
C GLU A 15 4.60 -3.15 4.58
N SER A 16 4.20 -4.21 3.86
CA SER A 16 4.96 -4.75 2.72
C SER A 16 5.13 -3.70 1.61
N ILE A 17 4.05 -2.98 1.28
CA ILE A 17 4.08 -1.91 0.28
C ILE A 17 4.97 -0.74 0.74
N ARG A 18 4.88 -0.33 2.01
CA ARG A 18 5.73 0.75 2.59
C ARG A 18 7.23 0.41 2.63
N LYS A 19 7.58 -0.88 2.71
CA LYS A 19 8.96 -1.39 2.67
C LYS A 19 9.45 -1.70 1.26
N SER A 20 8.60 -1.59 0.24
CA SER A 20 8.95 -1.87 -1.14
C SER A 20 9.74 -0.72 -1.78
N GLU A 21 10.14 -0.90 -3.04
CA GLU A 21 10.83 0.12 -3.85
C GLU A 21 9.88 1.16 -4.46
N LEU A 22 8.57 1.10 -4.14
CA LEU A 22 7.57 2.06 -4.63
C LEU A 22 7.74 3.41 -3.95
N ASN A 23 7.70 4.49 -4.75
CA ASN A 23 7.91 5.85 -4.29
C ASN A 23 6.61 6.63 -4.11
N GLY A 24 5.55 6.27 -4.84
CA GLY A 24 4.26 6.96 -4.76
C GLY A 24 4.26 8.37 -5.35
N ILE A 25 3.31 9.20 -4.91
CA ILE A 25 3.11 10.56 -5.42
C ILE A 25 3.46 11.63 -4.37
N PRO A 26 4.05 12.77 -4.76
CA PRO A 26 4.33 13.85 -3.81
C PRO A 26 3.03 14.51 -3.33
N ILE A 27 2.98 14.83 -2.03
CA ILE A 27 1.91 15.67 -1.45
C ILE A 27 2.50 17.06 -1.20
N HIS A 28 1.73 18.10 -1.53
CA HIS A 28 2.12 19.48 -1.25
C HIS A 28 2.44 19.67 0.25
N ASP A 29 3.54 20.35 0.55
CA ASP A 29 4.04 20.63 1.91
C ASP A 29 4.32 19.39 2.78
N LYS A 30 4.55 18.22 2.18
CA LYS A 30 4.98 17.01 2.88
C LYS A 30 6.34 16.53 2.37
N SER A 31 7.17 16.06 3.31
CA SER A 31 8.46 15.42 2.99
C SER A 31 8.31 14.00 2.49
N GLU A 32 7.21 13.34 2.83
CA GLU A 32 6.90 11.97 2.44
C GLU A 32 5.84 11.95 1.34
N ASN A 33 6.01 11.00 0.42
CA ASN A 33 5.07 10.76 -0.67
C ASN A 33 3.86 9.96 -0.18
N ALA A 34 2.70 10.21 -0.79
CA ALA A 34 1.53 9.36 -0.65
C ALA A 34 1.79 8.03 -1.37
N LEU A 35 1.70 6.94 -0.63
CA LEU A 35 1.86 5.59 -1.18
C LEU A 35 0.55 4.80 -1.13
N VAL A 36 -0.15 4.88 0.01
CA VAL A 36 -1.38 4.15 0.29
C VAL A 36 -2.40 5.09 0.94
N SER A 37 -3.64 5.04 0.46
CA SER A 37 -4.81 5.56 1.16
C SER A 37 -5.78 4.42 1.39
N ALA A 38 -6.04 4.07 2.65
CA ALA A 38 -6.91 2.98 3.02
C ALA A 38 -8.04 3.46 3.93
N TYR A 39 -9.27 3.06 3.61
CA TYR A 39 -10.46 3.30 4.41
C TYR A 39 -11.32 2.05 4.41
N ALA A 40 -11.25 1.29 5.50
CA ALA A 40 -11.83 -0.06 5.56
C ALA A 40 -11.37 -0.89 4.35
N ASP A 41 -12.28 -1.40 3.53
CA ASP A 41 -11.99 -2.18 2.32
C ASP A 41 -11.58 -1.34 1.10
N ASP A 42 -11.86 -0.03 1.10
CA ASP A 42 -11.45 0.87 0.02
C ASP A 42 -9.96 1.21 0.15
N THR A 43 -9.14 0.66 -0.74
CA THR A 43 -7.70 0.91 -0.79
C THR A 43 -7.29 1.50 -2.14
N ILE A 44 -6.56 2.61 -2.09
CA ILE A 44 -5.91 3.24 -3.25
C ILE A 44 -4.40 3.18 -3.03
N ILE A 45 -3.70 2.63 -4.03
CA ILE A 45 -2.25 2.66 -4.10
C ILE A 45 -1.83 3.68 -5.16
N TYR A 46 -0.98 4.62 -4.76
CA TYR A 46 -0.45 5.62 -5.67
C TYR A 46 0.89 5.14 -6.21
N LEU A 47 1.03 5.11 -7.53
CA LEU A 47 2.28 4.79 -8.20
C LEU A 47 2.87 6.06 -8.81
N GLY A 48 4.12 6.34 -8.49
CA GLY A 48 4.88 7.40 -9.11
C GLY A 48 5.24 7.07 -10.57
N PRO A 49 5.71 8.06 -11.35
CA PRO A 49 6.04 7.87 -12.77
C PRO A 49 7.11 6.80 -13.05
N ASN A 50 7.98 6.54 -12.08
CA ASN A 50 9.10 5.60 -12.19
C ASN A 50 8.86 4.29 -11.41
N ASP A 51 7.69 4.14 -10.77
CA ASP A 51 7.38 2.94 -10.02
C ASP A 51 7.04 1.79 -10.96
N ASP A 52 7.63 0.61 -10.72
CA ASP A 52 7.31 -0.61 -11.46
C ASP A 52 6.02 -1.25 -10.89
N PRO A 53 4.92 -1.35 -11.66
CA PRO A 53 3.69 -2.00 -11.21
C PRO A 53 3.90 -3.47 -10.81
N LYS A 54 4.95 -4.14 -11.31
CA LYS A 54 5.27 -5.51 -10.89
C LYS A 54 5.72 -5.59 -9.44
N THR A 55 6.27 -4.51 -8.87
CA THR A 55 6.59 -4.46 -7.43
C THR A 55 5.31 -4.52 -6.61
N LEU A 56 4.29 -3.75 -6.97
CA LEU A 56 2.97 -3.83 -6.32
C LEU A 56 2.36 -5.23 -6.49
N GLN A 57 2.40 -5.79 -7.69
CA GLN A 57 1.86 -7.12 -7.97
C GLN A 57 2.53 -8.20 -7.09
N ARG A 58 3.86 -8.14 -6.89
CA ARG A 58 4.58 -9.06 -6.00
C ARG A 58 4.10 -8.93 -4.56
N CYS A 59 3.95 -7.71 -4.04
CA CYS A 59 3.41 -7.48 -2.70
C CYS A 59 2.01 -8.10 -2.53
N LEU A 60 1.12 -7.87 -3.50
CA LEU A 60 -0.23 -8.43 -3.51
C LEU A 60 -0.22 -9.96 -3.56
N GLU A 61 0.58 -10.56 -4.45
CA GLU A 61 0.66 -12.01 -4.56
C GLU A 61 1.20 -12.66 -3.30
N THR A 62 2.23 -12.07 -2.67
CA THR A 62 2.76 -12.57 -1.40
C THR A 62 1.70 -12.53 -0.32
N PHE A 63 0.95 -11.42 -0.20
CA PHE A 63 -0.11 -11.29 0.80
C PHE A 63 -1.26 -12.27 0.56
N CYS A 64 -1.75 -12.39 -0.68
CA CYS A 64 -2.89 -13.24 -1.00
C CYS A 64 -2.59 -14.75 -0.98
N LYS A 65 -1.31 -15.15 -1.01
CA LYS A 65 -0.87 -16.56 -0.98
C LYS A 65 -0.39 -17.00 0.41
N ALA A 66 -0.17 -16.08 1.34
CA ALA A 66 0.19 -16.36 2.73
C ALA A 66 -1.03 -16.82 3.54
#